data_AF-A0A0F7SLB5-F1
#
_entry.id   AF-A0A0F7SLB5-F1
#
_cell.length_a   1.000
_cell.length_b   1.000
_cell.length_c   1.000
_cell.angle_alpha   90.00
_cell.angle_beta   90.00
_cell.angle_gamma   90.00
#
_symmetry.space_group_name_H-M   'P 1'
#
loop_
_entity.id
_entity.type
_entity.pdbx_description
1 polymer ?
#
loop_
_entity_poly.entity_id
_entity_poly.type
_entity_poly.pdbx_seq_one_letter_code
_entity_poly.pdbx_strand_id
1 'polypeptide(L)'
;MVFRFVKLVWCVLVLASVCLATSTSSSSDHTNNWAVLVSASRYWFNYRHMANTLGMYRTVKRLGIPDSQIILMLSDDVACNPRNSFPGTVYANADRKLDLYGERVEVDYRGYEVSVESFIRLLTGRHSPSTPLSKRLLTDDRSNVFVYLTGHGGDEFLKFQDNEEISAFDLADAFEQMWEKKRYNRMLFMVDTCEANTMYSKIYSPNILATGSAELGEPSFSHHNDPEIGVSVIDSFTHHLLSFMEGLNKTSSATFEDLFATYDKNVIRSSAGFRTDLFPVSLSSTKLTDFFGGVAQVDVIIPSSVPSAGSTGAPLDAANRPNQREIHIREGLALGQARRCQDVAKDSFVIQKNPIVGSDAVGQRAQIDRRSLCWILLGVGAGGMAWCYGVATAITLQVWLAGRWIRSFKPPEVRRAEGPRARA
;
A
#
# COMPACT_ATOMS: atom_id res chain seq x y z
N MET A 1 31.67 60.07 35.23
CA MET A 1 30.27 59.70 34.88
C MET A 1 30.13 59.11 33.48
N VAL A 2 30.80 59.65 32.46
CA VAL A 2 30.67 59.22 31.05
C VAL A 2 31.01 57.73 30.81
N PHE A 3 32.06 57.18 31.44
CA PHE A 3 32.46 55.78 31.27
C PHE A 3 31.45 54.74 31.81
N ARG A 4 30.62 55.10 32.79
CA ARG A 4 29.57 54.20 33.31
C ARG A 4 28.36 54.14 32.38
N PHE A 5 28.08 55.22 31.66
CA PHE A 5 27.00 55.29 30.68
C PHE A 5 27.30 54.45 29.43
N VAL A 6 28.53 54.48 28.94
CA VAL A 6 28.93 53.71 27.74
C VAL A 6 28.87 52.19 27.98
N LYS A 7 29.29 51.72 29.16
CA LYS A 7 29.18 50.29 29.52
C LYS A 7 27.72 49.83 29.65
N LEU A 8 26.83 50.68 30.16
CA LEU A 8 25.42 50.35 30.30
C LEU A 8 24.73 50.26 28.92
N VAL A 9 25.02 51.20 28.02
CA VAL A 9 24.48 51.19 26.65
C VAL A 9 25.01 49.98 25.86
N TRP A 10 26.28 49.63 26.02
CA TRP A 10 26.86 48.46 25.34
C TRP A 10 26.29 47.13 25.87
N CYS A 11 26.08 46.99 27.19
CA CYS A 11 25.39 45.81 27.75
C CYS A 11 23.95 45.69 27.25
N VAL A 12 23.21 46.81 27.13
CA VAL A 12 21.83 46.80 26.62
C VAL A 12 21.78 46.42 25.13
N LEU A 13 22.74 46.86 24.31
CA LEU A 13 22.83 46.49 22.90
C LEU A 13 23.24 45.01 22.69
N VAL A 14 24.11 44.47 23.55
CA VAL A 14 24.46 43.04 23.53
C VAL A 14 23.29 42.17 24.02
N LEU A 15 22.56 42.59 25.05
CA LEU A 15 21.35 41.91 25.50
C LEU A 15 20.22 41.97 24.44
N ALA A 16 20.04 43.11 23.76
CA ALA A 16 19.06 43.25 22.69
C ALA A 16 19.39 42.40 21.45
N SER A 17 20.67 42.19 21.13
CA SER A 17 21.10 41.31 20.03
C SER A 17 21.01 39.82 20.39
N VAL A 18 21.20 39.45 21.66
CA VAL A 18 20.94 38.09 22.16
C VAL A 18 19.44 37.78 22.21
N CYS A 19 18.59 38.76 22.53
CA CYS A 19 17.13 38.60 22.47
C CYS A 19 16.55 38.54 21.05
N LEU A 20 17.26 39.04 20.03
CA LEU A 20 16.85 38.90 18.62
C LEU A 20 17.23 37.54 18.02
N ALA A 21 18.14 36.80 18.68
CA ALA A 21 18.58 35.47 18.24
C ALA A 21 17.74 34.32 18.85
N THR A 22 16.75 34.62 19.71
CA THR A 22 15.71 33.64 20.02
C THR A 22 14.67 33.67 18.91
N SER A 23 15.03 33.13 17.75
CA SER A 23 14.03 32.49 16.89
C SER A 23 13.37 31.42 17.75
N THR A 24 12.25 31.82 18.37
CA THR A 24 11.24 30.88 18.84
C THR A 24 11.13 29.82 17.77
N SER A 25 11.43 28.57 18.11
CA SER A 25 11.06 27.45 17.26
C SER A 25 9.55 27.47 17.22
N SER A 26 8.99 28.22 16.26
CA SER A 26 7.60 28.06 15.90
C SER A 26 7.42 26.56 15.68
N SER A 27 6.31 26.01 16.17
CA SER A 27 5.81 24.76 15.63
C SER A 27 6.07 24.76 14.13
N SER A 28 6.70 23.71 13.58
CA SER A 28 6.74 23.60 12.13
C SER A 28 5.29 23.35 11.72
N ASP A 29 4.52 24.41 11.53
CA ASP A 29 3.18 24.33 10.99
C ASP A 29 3.37 23.98 9.52
N HIS A 30 3.50 22.67 9.28
CA HIS A 30 3.39 22.12 7.95
C HIS A 30 2.00 22.48 7.40
N THR A 31 1.94 22.77 6.12
CA THR A 31 0.70 23.26 5.50
C THR A 31 -0.19 22.12 5.00
N ASN A 32 0.42 20.95 4.78
CA ASN A 32 -0.23 19.78 4.22
C ASN A 32 0.56 18.51 4.53
N ASN A 33 -0.11 17.37 4.42
CA ASN A 33 0.45 16.04 4.63
C ASN A 33 0.22 15.19 3.39
N TRP A 34 1.26 14.48 2.95
CA TRP A 34 1.20 13.53 1.84
C TRP A 34 1.49 12.12 2.31
N ALA A 35 0.86 11.14 1.69
CA ALA A 35 1.15 9.73 1.91
C ALA A 35 1.56 9.05 0.60
N VAL A 36 2.62 8.25 0.63
CA VAL A 36 3.04 7.37 -0.46
C VAL A 36 3.02 5.95 0.08
N LEU A 37 2.07 5.14 -0.39
CA LEU A 37 1.77 3.83 0.16
C LEU A 37 2.01 2.77 -0.91
N VAL A 38 2.96 1.85 -0.66
CA VAL A 38 3.42 0.89 -1.67
C VAL A 38 3.28 -0.54 -1.18
N SER A 39 2.52 -1.33 -1.93
CA SER A 39 2.52 -2.79 -1.86
C SER A 39 3.43 -3.33 -2.96
N ALA A 40 4.62 -3.80 -2.60
CA ALA A 40 5.66 -4.12 -3.57
C ALA A 40 5.62 -5.57 -4.09
N SER A 41 4.89 -6.46 -3.43
CA SER A 41 4.85 -7.89 -3.77
C SER A 41 3.63 -8.30 -4.59
N ARG A 42 3.78 -9.33 -5.44
CA ARG A 42 2.68 -9.89 -6.24
C ARG A 42 2.30 -11.30 -5.83
N TYR A 43 1.26 -11.83 -6.46
CA TYR A 43 0.73 -13.19 -6.28
C TYR A 43 -0.16 -13.37 -5.06
N TRP A 44 -1.04 -14.37 -5.15
CA TRP A 44 -2.07 -14.66 -4.16
C TRP A 44 -1.54 -14.91 -2.75
N PHE A 45 -0.41 -15.60 -2.62
CA PHE A 45 0.19 -15.89 -1.31
C PHE A 45 0.74 -14.65 -0.59
N ASN A 46 0.85 -13.52 -1.28
CA ASN A 46 1.26 -12.23 -0.75
C ASN A 46 0.09 -11.27 -0.51
N TYR A 47 -1.14 -11.78 -0.48
CA TYR A 47 -2.37 -11.03 -0.20
C TYR A 47 -2.21 -9.99 0.92
N ARG A 48 -1.58 -10.38 2.03
CA ARG A 48 -1.36 -9.52 3.21
C ARG A 48 -0.67 -8.20 2.91
N HIS A 49 0.30 -8.15 2.00
CA HIS A 49 1.00 -6.89 1.70
C HIS A 49 0.06 -5.89 1.01
N MET A 50 -0.92 -6.35 0.23
CA MET A 50 -1.93 -5.45 -0.34
C MET A 50 -2.92 -4.98 0.72
N ALA A 51 -3.35 -5.89 1.61
CA ALA A 51 -4.22 -5.56 2.73
C ALA A 51 -3.57 -4.58 3.72
N ASN A 52 -2.28 -4.73 4.01
CA ASN A 52 -1.47 -3.80 4.80
C ASN A 52 -1.52 -2.38 4.24
N THR A 53 -1.19 -2.22 2.95
CA THR A 53 -1.20 -0.92 2.26
C THR A 53 -2.60 -0.30 2.24
N LEU A 54 -3.64 -1.09 1.99
CA LEU A 54 -5.02 -0.61 2.01
C LEU A 54 -5.50 -0.23 3.42
N GLY A 55 -5.01 -0.94 4.46
CA GLY A 55 -5.24 -0.58 5.86
C GLY A 55 -4.63 0.78 6.22
N MET A 56 -3.39 1.03 5.77
CA MET A 56 -2.74 2.33 5.91
C MET A 56 -3.49 3.41 5.14
N TYR A 57 -3.91 3.13 3.90
CA TYR A 57 -4.70 4.04 3.06
C TYR A 57 -6.01 4.46 3.75
N ARG A 58 -6.76 3.49 4.29
CA ARG A 58 -7.98 3.79 5.07
C ARG A 58 -7.67 4.65 6.29
N THR A 59 -6.56 4.39 6.97
CA THR A 59 -6.15 5.13 8.18
C THR A 59 -5.88 6.60 7.86
N VAL A 60 -5.05 6.90 6.85
CA VAL A 60 -4.75 8.29 6.46
C VAL A 60 -6.00 9.02 5.96
N LYS A 61 -6.89 8.35 5.22
CA LYS A 61 -8.17 8.93 4.79
C LYS A 61 -9.09 9.23 5.95
N ARG A 62 -9.23 8.31 6.91
CA ARG A 62 -10.03 8.53 8.12
C ARG A 62 -9.51 9.72 8.92
N LEU A 63 -8.19 9.86 9.01
CA LEU A 63 -7.53 10.95 9.71
C LEU A 63 -7.49 12.26 8.90
N GLY A 64 -7.92 12.23 7.64
CA GLY A 64 -8.34 13.41 6.89
C GLY A 64 -7.45 13.80 5.72
N ILE A 65 -6.44 13.01 5.37
CA ILE A 65 -5.65 13.25 4.16
C ILE A 65 -6.55 12.95 2.94
N PRO A 66 -6.74 13.91 2.00
CA PRO A 66 -7.55 13.71 0.80
C PRO A 66 -6.82 12.82 -0.23
N ASP A 67 -7.56 12.17 -1.12
CA ASP A 67 -6.98 11.30 -2.16
C ASP A 67 -5.98 12.01 -3.06
N SER A 68 -6.18 13.31 -3.32
CA SER A 68 -5.22 14.12 -4.08
C SER A 68 -3.84 14.24 -3.43
N GLN A 69 -3.69 13.83 -2.18
CA GLN A 69 -2.44 13.84 -1.41
C GLN A 69 -1.99 12.43 -0.98
N ILE A 70 -2.63 11.39 -1.51
CA ILE A 70 -2.27 9.99 -1.26
C ILE A 70 -1.87 9.37 -2.60
N ILE A 71 -0.64 8.90 -2.71
CA ILE A 71 -0.17 8.11 -3.84
C ILE A 71 -0.23 6.63 -3.44
N LEU A 72 -1.13 5.88 -4.06
CA LEU A 72 -1.31 4.46 -3.79
C LEU A 72 -0.74 3.59 -4.93
N MET A 73 0.24 2.75 -4.59
CA MET A 73 0.89 1.83 -5.52
C MET A 73 0.60 0.38 -5.12
N LEU A 74 -0.21 -0.33 -5.92
CA LEU A 74 -0.53 -1.74 -5.70
C LEU A 74 0.03 -2.59 -6.83
N SER A 75 1.05 -3.40 -6.53
CA SER A 75 1.72 -4.23 -7.54
C SER A 75 0.90 -5.42 -8.03
N ASP A 76 -0.19 -5.78 -7.35
CA ASP A 76 -1.14 -6.80 -7.79
C ASP A 76 -2.59 -6.36 -7.49
N ASP A 77 -3.55 -7.12 -8.01
CA ASP A 77 -4.98 -6.91 -7.73
C ASP A 77 -5.59 -8.18 -7.14
N VAL A 78 -5.43 -8.36 -5.82
CA VAL A 78 -6.00 -9.53 -5.14
C VAL A 78 -7.53 -9.47 -5.02
N ALA A 79 -8.14 -8.28 -5.15
CA ALA A 79 -9.60 -8.13 -5.17
C ALA A 79 -10.20 -8.83 -6.41
N CYS A 80 -9.47 -8.80 -7.53
CA CYS A 80 -9.91 -9.35 -8.81
C CYS A 80 -9.26 -10.69 -9.15
N ASN A 81 -8.51 -11.29 -8.21
CA ASN A 81 -7.87 -12.57 -8.42
C ASN A 81 -8.91 -13.71 -8.46
N PRO A 82 -8.85 -14.65 -9.41
CA PRO A 82 -9.78 -15.78 -9.48
C PRO A 82 -9.77 -16.70 -8.24
N ARG A 83 -8.72 -16.65 -7.41
CA ARG A 83 -8.66 -17.37 -6.13
C ARG A 83 -9.42 -16.67 -5.00
N ASN A 84 -9.81 -15.41 -5.19
CA ASN A 84 -10.54 -14.68 -4.19
C ASN A 84 -12.00 -15.16 -4.14
N SER A 85 -12.33 -15.88 -3.07
CA SER A 85 -13.68 -16.32 -2.74
C SER A 85 -14.68 -15.16 -2.61
N PHE A 86 -14.19 -13.92 -2.44
CA PHE A 86 -14.98 -12.70 -2.31
C PHE A 86 -14.57 -11.65 -3.36
N PRO A 87 -15.05 -11.79 -4.61
CA PRO A 87 -14.66 -10.92 -5.72
C PRO A 87 -14.92 -9.44 -5.45
N GLY A 88 -13.92 -8.61 -5.76
CA GLY A 88 -13.98 -7.16 -5.61
C GLY A 88 -13.79 -6.66 -4.18
N THR A 89 -13.39 -7.51 -3.24
CA THR A 89 -13.20 -7.14 -1.82
C THR A 89 -11.85 -7.60 -1.28
N VAL A 90 -11.36 -6.90 -0.25
CA VAL A 90 -10.11 -7.24 0.45
C VAL A 90 -10.32 -7.05 1.95
N TYR A 91 -10.15 -8.12 2.72
CA TYR A 91 -10.25 -8.16 4.17
C TYR A 91 -8.87 -8.38 4.82
N ALA A 92 -8.62 -7.71 5.95
CA ALA A 92 -7.44 -7.93 6.79
C ALA A 92 -7.72 -8.73 8.07
N ASN A 93 -8.97 -9.17 8.27
CA ASN A 93 -9.41 -9.94 9.42
C ASN A 93 -10.41 -11.03 9.01
N ALA A 94 -10.39 -12.15 9.72
CA ALA A 94 -11.26 -13.29 9.45
C ALA A 94 -12.76 -13.01 9.69
N ASP A 95 -13.10 -12.01 10.51
CA ASP A 95 -14.50 -11.62 10.72
C ASP A 95 -15.09 -10.80 9.57
N ARG A 96 -14.23 -10.37 8.62
CA ARG A 96 -14.57 -9.69 7.37
C ARG A 96 -15.55 -8.52 7.54
N LYS A 97 -15.52 -7.86 8.70
CA LYS A 97 -16.43 -6.73 9.01
C LYS A 97 -16.15 -5.48 8.17
N LEU A 98 -14.93 -5.38 7.63
CA LEU A 98 -14.45 -4.20 6.93
C LEU A 98 -13.74 -4.60 5.64
N ASP A 99 -14.37 -4.27 4.52
CA ASP A 99 -13.72 -4.30 3.20
C ASP A 99 -12.79 -3.09 3.07
N LEU A 100 -11.51 -3.37 2.82
CA LEU A 100 -10.45 -2.39 2.64
C LEU A 100 -10.34 -1.87 1.20
N TYR A 101 -10.90 -2.59 0.23
CA TYR A 101 -10.85 -2.20 -1.18
C TYR A 101 -12.02 -1.28 -1.51
N GLY A 102 -13.27 -1.72 -1.29
CA GLY A 102 -14.47 -0.90 -1.43
C GLY A 102 -14.57 -0.10 -2.74
N GLU A 103 -15.49 0.87 -2.78
CA GLU A 103 -15.70 1.72 -3.95
C GLU A 103 -14.87 3.02 -3.93
N ARG A 104 -14.15 3.28 -2.84
CA ARG A 104 -13.51 4.59 -2.55
C ARG A 104 -11.99 4.56 -2.59
N VAL A 105 -11.38 3.47 -3.05
CA VAL A 105 -9.93 3.36 -3.20
C VAL A 105 -9.53 3.89 -4.58
N GLU A 106 -8.69 4.92 -4.58
CA GLU A 106 -8.05 5.43 -5.78
C GLU A 106 -6.64 4.85 -5.88
N VAL A 107 -6.39 4.00 -6.88
CA VAL A 107 -5.06 3.42 -7.13
C VAL A 107 -4.36 4.21 -8.24
N ASP A 108 -3.18 4.74 -7.95
CA ASP A 108 -2.41 5.58 -8.88
C ASP A 108 -1.48 4.76 -9.76
N TYR A 109 -0.81 3.77 -9.19
CA TYR A 109 0.07 2.84 -9.91
C TYR A 109 -0.44 1.42 -9.70
N ARG A 110 -0.77 0.74 -10.80
CA ARG A 110 -1.34 -0.62 -10.79
C ARG A 110 -0.40 -1.60 -11.45
N GLY A 111 -0.27 -2.79 -10.87
CA GLY A 111 0.38 -3.92 -11.52
C GLY A 111 1.82 -3.60 -11.93
N TYR A 112 2.10 -3.73 -13.23
CA TYR A 112 3.43 -3.48 -13.79
C TYR A 112 3.93 -2.04 -13.65
N GLU A 113 3.05 -1.06 -13.41
CA GLU A 113 3.47 0.33 -13.17
C GLU A 113 4.19 0.49 -11.82
N VAL A 114 4.03 -0.47 -10.89
CA VAL A 114 4.71 -0.46 -9.58
C VAL A 114 6.12 -1.03 -9.71
N SER A 115 7.02 -0.27 -10.32
CA SER A 115 8.44 -0.61 -10.47
C SER A 115 9.33 0.26 -9.59
N VAL A 116 10.59 -0.15 -9.42
CA VAL A 116 11.60 0.66 -8.73
C VAL A 116 11.77 2.00 -9.44
N GLU A 117 11.82 1.99 -10.78
CA GLU A 117 11.91 3.23 -11.57
C GLU A 117 10.75 4.17 -11.27
N SER A 118 9.49 3.71 -11.35
CA SER A 118 8.32 4.54 -11.09
C SER A 118 8.36 5.16 -9.70
N PHE A 119 8.75 4.39 -8.69
CA PHE A 119 8.83 4.86 -7.32
C PHE A 119 9.93 5.90 -7.11
N ILE A 120 11.15 5.67 -7.62
CA ILE A 120 12.25 6.65 -7.54
C ILE A 120 11.91 7.93 -8.32
N ARG A 121 11.26 7.81 -9.48
CA ARG A 121 10.81 8.99 -10.26
C ARG A 121 9.74 9.78 -9.54
N LEU A 122 8.84 9.11 -8.83
CA LEU A 122 7.85 9.74 -7.96
C LEU A 122 8.51 10.58 -6.86
N LEU A 123 9.41 9.98 -6.08
CA LEU A 123 10.11 10.66 -4.99
C LEU A 123 10.93 11.85 -5.49
N THR A 124 11.76 11.64 -6.51
CA THR A 124 12.62 12.69 -7.08
C THR A 124 11.88 13.72 -7.94
N GLY A 125 10.60 13.44 -8.23
CA GLY A 125 9.71 14.11 -9.17
C GLY A 125 10.27 14.32 -10.57
N ARG A 126 11.06 13.36 -11.05
CA ARG A 126 11.61 13.32 -12.42
C ARG A 126 10.60 12.69 -13.37
N HIS A 127 9.44 13.32 -13.54
CA HIS A 127 8.37 12.82 -14.41
C HIS A 127 8.43 13.42 -15.82
N SER A 128 7.84 12.72 -16.79
CA SER A 128 7.55 13.32 -18.09
C SER A 128 6.53 14.47 -17.93
N PRO A 129 6.59 15.53 -18.74
CA PRO A 129 5.55 16.56 -18.76
C PRO A 129 4.14 16.00 -18.97
N SER A 130 4.00 14.85 -19.62
CA SER A 130 2.73 14.16 -19.87
C SER A 130 2.22 13.29 -18.71
N THR A 131 3.01 13.07 -17.65
CA THR A 131 2.58 12.23 -16.52
C THR A 131 1.36 12.87 -15.82
N PRO A 132 0.26 12.14 -15.56
CA PRO A 132 -0.93 12.71 -14.89
C PRO A 132 -0.62 13.28 -13.50
N LEU A 133 -1.36 14.30 -13.06
CA LEU A 133 -1.16 14.92 -11.74
C LEU A 133 -1.36 13.93 -10.58
N SER A 134 -2.31 13.00 -10.70
CA SER A 134 -2.55 11.97 -9.67
C SER A 134 -1.34 11.04 -9.47
N LYS A 135 -0.44 10.95 -10.45
CA LYS A 135 0.78 10.15 -10.37
C LYS A 135 2.01 10.95 -9.95
N ARG A 136 1.86 12.19 -9.45
CA ARG A 136 2.97 13.06 -9.06
C ARG A 136 2.88 13.40 -7.58
N LEU A 137 4.02 13.35 -6.89
CA LEU A 137 4.14 13.79 -5.51
C LEU A 137 4.36 15.32 -5.48
N LEU A 138 3.30 16.11 -5.35
CA LEU A 138 3.35 17.59 -5.46
C LEU A 138 3.65 18.27 -4.11
N THR A 139 4.71 17.82 -3.45
CA THR A 139 5.15 18.31 -2.13
C THR A 139 6.13 19.49 -2.25
N ASP A 140 6.25 20.25 -1.17
CA ASP A 140 7.12 21.42 -0.99
C ASP A 140 7.83 21.41 0.38
N ASP A 141 8.55 22.49 0.71
CA ASP A 141 9.29 22.65 1.97
C ASP A 141 8.41 22.81 3.22
N ARG A 142 7.09 22.83 3.05
CA ARG A 142 6.09 22.87 4.13
C ARG A 142 5.21 21.63 4.16
N SER A 143 5.55 20.60 3.40
CA SER A 143 4.80 19.35 3.31
C SER A 143 5.42 18.29 4.21
N ASN A 144 4.67 17.68 5.12
CA ASN A 144 5.16 16.44 5.74
C ASN A 144 4.81 15.25 4.84
N VAL A 145 5.75 14.31 4.69
CA VAL A 145 5.61 13.17 3.78
C VAL A 145 5.70 11.87 4.57
N PHE A 146 4.66 11.05 4.48
CA PHE A 146 4.65 9.68 4.99
C PHE A 146 4.89 8.70 3.84
N VAL A 147 5.97 7.92 3.93
CA VAL A 147 6.29 6.86 2.97
C VAL A 147 6.18 5.51 3.68
N TYR A 148 5.30 4.65 3.18
CA TYR A 148 5.08 3.30 3.70
C TYR A 148 5.35 2.25 2.61
N LEU A 149 6.27 1.33 2.91
CA LEU A 149 6.59 0.20 2.04
C LEU A 149 6.24 -1.12 2.74
N THR A 150 5.63 -2.06 2.02
CA THR A 150 5.44 -3.42 2.51
C THR A 150 5.67 -4.43 1.38
N GLY A 151 6.30 -5.54 1.72
CA GLY A 151 6.68 -6.57 0.76
C GLY A 151 7.70 -7.54 1.34
N HIS A 152 8.42 -8.21 0.45
CA HIS A 152 9.55 -9.08 0.81
C HIS A 152 10.86 -8.32 0.65
N GLY A 153 11.85 -8.66 1.45
CA GLY A 153 13.14 -7.98 1.49
C GLY A 153 14.11 -8.73 2.37
N GLY A 154 15.21 -8.08 2.70
CA GLY A 154 16.27 -8.58 3.56
C GLY A 154 17.27 -7.47 3.86
N ASP A 155 18.49 -7.85 4.22
CA ASP A 155 19.57 -6.91 4.54
C ASP A 155 19.79 -5.85 3.44
N GLU A 156 19.34 -4.63 3.72
CA GLU A 156 19.47 -3.43 2.90
C GLU A 156 18.74 -3.47 1.55
N PHE A 157 17.75 -4.35 1.35
CA PHE A 157 16.93 -4.34 0.13
C PHE A 157 15.46 -4.74 0.33
N LEU A 158 14.60 -4.28 -0.60
CA LEU A 158 13.19 -4.68 -0.70
C LEU A 158 12.85 -5.03 -2.16
N LYS A 159 12.15 -6.14 -2.37
CA LYS A 159 11.77 -6.64 -3.69
C LYS A 159 10.53 -5.95 -4.22
N PHE A 160 10.59 -5.55 -5.49
CA PHE A 160 9.47 -5.10 -6.30
C PHE A 160 9.09 -6.20 -7.30
N GLN A 161 7.83 -6.61 -7.24
CA GLN A 161 7.19 -7.61 -8.11
C GLN A 161 7.93 -8.96 -8.22
N ASP A 162 8.73 -9.32 -7.21
CA ASP A 162 9.61 -10.50 -7.21
C ASP A 162 10.65 -10.54 -8.36
N ASN A 163 10.94 -9.39 -9.01
CA ASN A 163 11.86 -9.31 -10.15
C ASN A 163 12.91 -8.20 -10.01
N GLU A 164 12.56 -7.09 -9.38
CA GLU A 164 13.44 -5.96 -9.13
C GLU A 164 13.68 -5.80 -7.63
N GLU A 165 14.73 -5.10 -7.26
CA GLU A 165 15.07 -4.80 -5.86
C GLU A 165 15.42 -3.32 -5.76
N ILE A 166 14.89 -2.66 -4.71
CA ILE A 166 15.33 -1.34 -4.30
C ILE A 166 16.23 -1.50 -3.07
N SER A 167 17.40 -0.86 -3.09
CA SER A 167 18.32 -0.92 -1.96
C SER A 167 18.08 0.24 -0.97
N ALA A 168 18.61 0.09 0.26
CA ALA A 168 18.68 1.17 1.24
C ALA A 168 19.45 2.40 0.71
N PHE A 169 20.42 2.18 -0.18
CA PHE A 169 21.19 3.25 -0.83
C PHE A 169 20.34 4.03 -1.84
N ASP A 170 19.54 3.35 -2.66
CA ASP A 170 18.64 4.01 -3.61
C ASP A 170 17.62 4.91 -2.90
N LEU A 171 17.10 4.45 -1.75
CA LEU A 171 16.21 5.24 -0.89
C LEU A 171 16.93 6.47 -0.30
N ALA A 172 18.15 6.28 0.21
CA ALA A 172 18.94 7.36 0.78
C ALA A 172 19.18 8.47 -0.26
N ASP A 173 19.59 8.11 -1.47
CA ASP A 173 19.84 9.07 -2.55
C ASP A 173 18.56 9.72 -3.09
N ALA A 174 17.43 9.00 -3.09
CA ALA A 174 16.14 9.56 -3.45
C ALA A 174 15.65 10.59 -2.42
N PHE A 175 15.78 10.28 -1.13
CA PHE A 175 15.42 11.21 -0.05
C PHE A 175 16.35 12.42 0.00
N GLU A 176 17.63 12.26 -0.30
CA GLU A 176 18.55 13.40 -0.42
C GLU A 176 18.14 14.32 -1.56
N GLN A 177 17.81 13.76 -2.73
CA GLN A 177 17.31 14.58 -3.83
C GLN A 177 15.99 15.28 -3.50
N MET A 178 15.13 14.69 -2.66
CA MET A 178 13.93 15.38 -2.17
C MET A 178 14.30 16.54 -1.25
N TRP A 179 15.29 16.34 -0.37
CA TRP A 179 15.78 17.36 0.55
C TRP A 179 16.42 18.55 -0.19
N GLU A 180 17.37 18.29 -1.08
CA GLU A 180 18.04 19.33 -1.89
C GLU A 180 17.04 20.15 -2.71
N LYS A 181 15.99 19.50 -3.21
CA LYS A 181 14.91 20.14 -3.98
C LYS A 181 13.81 20.74 -3.12
N LYS A 182 13.94 20.75 -1.79
CA LYS A 182 12.95 21.34 -0.87
C LYS A 182 11.56 20.74 -1.05
N ARG A 183 11.48 19.41 -1.11
CA ARG A 183 10.23 18.67 -1.36
C ARG A 183 9.61 18.05 -0.11
N TYR A 184 10.16 18.33 1.07
CA TYR A 184 9.51 17.99 2.33
C TYR A 184 10.01 18.93 3.43
N ASN A 185 9.15 19.16 4.42
CA ASN A 185 9.49 19.73 5.72
C ASN A 185 10.05 18.64 6.64
N ARG A 186 9.27 17.56 6.83
CA ARG A 186 9.60 16.36 7.59
C ARG A 186 9.13 15.11 6.87
N MET A 187 9.83 14.00 7.06
CA MET A 187 9.46 12.72 6.49
C MET A 187 9.33 11.64 7.56
N LEU A 188 8.30 10.82 7.43
CA LEU A 188 8.18 9.53 8.13
C LEU A 188 8.40 8.43 7.11
N PHE A 189 9.43 7.61 7.29
CA PHE A 189 9.66 6.41 6.51
C PHE A 189 9.35 5.16 7.34
N MET A 190 8.40 4.37 6.88
CA MET A 190 7.95 3.16 7.55
C MET A 190 8.02 1.98 6.60
N VAL A 191 8.55 0.85 7.06
CA VAL A 191 8.72 -0.32 6.20
C VAL A 191 8.38 -1.63 6.94
N ASP A 192 7.56 -2.46 6.33
CA ASP A 192 7.19 -3.79 6.81
C ASP A 192 7.72 -4.88 5.87
N THR A 193 8.87 -5.46 6.23
CA THR A 193 9.58 -6.52 5.50
C THR A 193 10.54 -7.27 6.44
N CYS A 194 11.09 -8.41 6.02
CA CYS A 194 12.21 -9.04 6.72
C CYS A 194 13.40 -8.07 6.79
N GLU A 195 14.06 -8.01 7.95
CA GLU A 195 15.24 -7.14 8.19
C GLU A 195 14.98 -5.65 7.89
N ALA A 196 13.73 -5.20 8.02
CA ALA A 196 13.27 -3.85 7.69
C ALA A 196 14.12 -2.71 8.27
N ASN A 197 14.71 -2.89 9.46
CA ASN A 197 15.50 -1.86 10.12
C ASN A 197 16.77 -1.49 9.33
N THR A 198 17.24 -2.38 8.45
CA THR A 198 18.40 -2.13 7.58
C THR A 198 18.07 -1.13 6.45
N MET A 199 16.80 -1.01 6.05
CA MET A 199 16.36 -0.16 4.94
C MET A 199 16.57 1.34 5.18
N TYR A 200 16.60 1.77 6.45
CA TYR A 200 16.87 3.16 6.82
C TYR A 200 18.29 3.39 7.33
N SER A 201 19.17 2.38 7.31
CA SER A 201 20.53 2.47 7.84
C SER A 201 21.42 3.41 7.04
N LYS A 202 21.19 3.52 5.71
CA LYS A 202 21.98 4.37 4.80
C LYS A 202 21.40 5.76 4.62
N ILE A 203 20.20 6.05 5.11
CA ILE A 203 19.61 7.38 5.02
C ILE A 203 20.49 8.38 5.78
N TYR A 204 20.75 9.54 5.17
CA TYR A 204 21.59 10.60 5.73
C TYR A 204 20.95 11.99 5.68
N SER A 205 19.82 12.14 4.98
CA SER A 205 19.11 13.42 4.87
C SER A 205 18.39 13.80 6.17
N PRO A 206 18.36 15.08 6.54
CA PRO A 206 17.78 15.52 7.80
C PRO A 206 16.24 15.49 7.77
N ASN A 207 15.65 15.64 8.96
CA ASN A 207 14.21 15.69 9.22
C ASN A 207 13.45 14.40 8.85
N ILE A 208 14.12 13.24 8.94
CA ILE A 208 13.53 11.92 8.66
C ILE A 208 13.42 11.11 9.95
N LEU A 209 12.20 10.76 10.32
CA LEU A 209 11.89 9.73 11.32
C LEU A 209 11.69 8.40 10.58
N ALA A 210 12.35 7.33 11.02
CA ALA A 210 12.21 6.02 10.38
C ALA A 210 11.81 4.92 11.37
N THR A 211 11.04 3.93 10.92
CA THR A 211 10.67 2.75 11.70
C THR A 211 10.48 1.52 10.81
N GLY A 212 10.83 0.35 11.34
CA GLY A 212 10.80 -0.93 10.63
C GLY A 212 10.27 -2.06 11.49
N SER A 213 9.79 -3.12 10.83
CA SER A 213 9.18 -4.29 11.46
C SER A 213 10.16 -5.26 12.13
N ALA A 214 11.42 -5.35 11.69
CA ALA A 214 12.36 -6.39 12.12
C ALA A 214 13.83 -5.95 12.05
N GLU A 215 14.66 -6.47 12.96
CA GLU A 215 16.10 -6.20 13.05
C GLU A 215 16.91 -7.03 12.04
N LEU A 216 18.18 -6.66 11.82
CA LEU A 216 19.12 -7.42 10.99
C LEU A 216 19.21 -8.89 11.46
N GLY A 217 19.13 -9.82 10.52
CA GLY A 217 19.12 -11.26 10.80
C GLY A 217 17.80 -11.81 11.33
N GLU A 218 16.72 -11.03 11.36
CA GLU A 218 15.39 -11.46 11.81
C GLU A 218 14.33 -11.34 10.71
N PRO A 219 13.46 -12.37 10.52
CA PRO A 219 12.33 -12.26 9.62
C PRO A 219 11.22 -11.36 10.20
N SER A 220 10.37 -10.80 9.33
CA SER A 220 9.05 -10.31 9.73
C SER A 220 8.01 -11.42 9.60
N PHE A 221 6.90 -11.31 10.33
CA PHE A 221 5.90 -12.36 10.41
C PHE A 221 4.51 -11.87 9.99
N SER A 222 3.78 -12.75 9.32
CA SER A 222 2.33 -12.63 9.16
C SER A 222 1.61 -12.78 10.52
N HIS A 223 0.46 -12.10 10.70
CA HIS A 223 -0.30 -12.21 11.94
C HIS A 223 -1.18 -13.47 12.00
N HIS A 224 -2.11 -13.61 11.05
CA HIS A 224 -3.11 -14.68 11.04
C HIS A 224 -3.56 -15.03 9.61
N ASN A 225 -4.10 -16.25 9.47
CA ASN A 225 -4.65 -16.78 8.23
C ASN A 225 -6.18 -16.65 8.24
N ASP A 226 -6.76 -16.39 7.07
CA ASP A 226 -8.20 -16.57 6.84
C ASP A 226 -8.41 -17.91 6.13
N PRO A 227 -9.16 -18.87 6.73
CA PRO A 227 -9.38 -20.19 6.12
C PRO A 227 -10.16 -20.18 4.80
N GLU A 228 -10.99 -19.17 4.55
CA GLU A 228 -11.81 -19.07 3.33
C GLU A 228 -11.05 -18.38 2.18
N ILE A 229 -10.14 -17.46 2.52
CA ILE A 229 -9.18 -16.85 1.56
C ILE A 229 -7.98 -17.81 1.33
N GLY A 230 -7.64 -18.61 2.34
CA GLY A 230 -6.62 -19.67 2.27
C GLY A 230 -5.18 -19.19 2.42
N VAL A 231 -4.96 -17.92 2.80
CA VAL A 231 -3.63 -17.31 2.98
C VAL A 231 -3.64 -16.36 4.19
N SER A 232 -2.45 -15.88 4.58
CA SER A 232 -2.33 -14.82 5.59
C SER A 232 -2.86 -13.50 5.05
N VAL A 233 -3.65 -12.80 5.86
CA VAL A 233 -4.39 -11.60 5.42
C VAL A 233 -3.78 -10.28 5.88
N ILE A 234 -2.86 -10.30 6.83
CA ILE A 234 -2.18 -9.10 7.35
C ILE A 234 -0.84 -9.48 8.00
N ASP A 235 0.15 -8.58 7.95
CA ASP A 235 1.40 -8.73 8.69
C ASP A 235 1.29 -8.28 10.14
N SER A 236 2.09 -8.88 11.02
CA SER A 236 2.00 -8.70 12.47
C SER A 236 2.36 -7.28 12.91
N PHE A 237 3.41 -6.70 12.33
CA PHE A 237 3.80 -5.31 12.57
C PHE A 237 2.70 -4.35 12.11
N THR A 238 2.24 -4.48 10.86
CA THR A 238 1.16 -3.63 10.34
C THR A 238 -0.15 -3.82 11.09
N HIS A 239 -0.49 -5.04 11.52
CA HIS A 239 -1.66 -5.29 12.36
C HIS A 239 -1.57 -4.54 13.70
N HIS A 240 -0.42 -4.55 14.36
CA HIS A 240 -0.18 -3.82 15.59
C HIS A 240 -0.34 -2.30 15.38
N LEU A 241 0.30 -1.75 14.34
CA LEU A 241 0.18 -0.34 14.00
C LEU A 241 -1.26 0.08 13.72
N LEU A 242 -1.97 -0.67 12.86
CA LEU A 242 -3.35 -0.36 12.53
C LEU A 242 -4.26 -0.47 13.76
N SER A 243 -4.03 -1.45 14.64
CA SER A 243 -4.77 -1.59 15.89
C SER A 243 -4.61 -0.38 16.81
N PHE A 244 -3.38 0.14 16.93
CA PHE A 244 -3.11 1.38 17.66
C PHE A 244 -3.84 2.57 17.00
N MET A 245 -3.79 2.66 15.67
CA MET A 245 -4.37 3.76 14.90
C MET A 245 -5.91 3.75 14.87
N GLU A 246 -6.58 2.61 15.08
CA GLU A 246 -8.05 2.52 15.14
C GLU A 246 -8.66 3.37 16.27
N GLY A 247 -7.93 3.55 17.37
CA GLY A 247 -8.36 4.40 18.49
C GLY A 247 -8.21 5.90 18.24
N LEU A 248 -7.54 6.31 17.16
CA LEU A 248 -7.22 7.71 16.90
C LEU A 248 -8.27 8.41 16.04
N ASN A 249 -8.43 9.70 16.30
CA ASN A 249 -9.23 10.61 15.50
C ASN A 249 -8.39 11.82 15.04
N LYS A 250 -8.99 12.68 14.21
CA LYS A 250 -8.30 13.85 13.61
C LYS A 250 -7.76 14.85 14.64
N THR A 251 -8.33 14.87 15.84
CA THR A 251 -7.93 15.76 16.96
C THR A 251 -7.01 15.08 17.96
N SER A 252 -6.55 13.86 17.68
CA SER A 252 -5.71 13.10 18.60
C SER A 252 -4.40 13.83 18.89
N SER A 253 -3.99 13.80 20.16
CA SER A 253 -2.70 14.27 20.65
C SER A 253 -1.68 13.15 20.84
N ALA A 254 -2.00 11.92 20.44
CA ALA A 254 -1.08 10.79 20.54
C ALA A 254 0.20 11.04 19.73
N THR A 255 1.32 10.65 20.31
CA THR A 255 2.67 10.96 19.84
C THR A 255 3.39 9.73 19.29
N PHE A 256 4.54 9.93 18.65
CA PHE A 256 5.40 8.80 18.28
C PHE A 256 6.03 8.12 19.49
N GLU A 257 6.23 8.83 20.61
CA GLU A 257 6.64 8.20 21.86
C GLU A 257 5.57 7.22 22.36
N ASP A 258 4.29 7.63 22.33
CA ASP A 258 3.18 6.75 22.70
C ASP A 258 3.11 5.50 21.81
N LEU A 259 3.29 5.67 20.49
CA LEU A 259 3.29 4.56 19.55
C LEU A 259 4.47 3.61 19.79
N PHE A 260 5.70 4.12 19.83
CA PHE A 260 6.89 3.30 19.95
C PHE A 260 7.02 2.64 21.33
N ALA A 261 6.44 3.23 22.38
CA ALA A 261 6.32 2.59 23.68
C ALA A 261 5.46 1.30 23.65
N THR A 262 4.63 1.11 22.62
CA THR A 262 3.85 -0.13 22.44
C THR A 262 4.59 -1.22 21.66
N TYR A 263 5.79 -0.95 21.15
CA TYR A 263 6.54 -1.95 20.39
C TYR A 263 7.04 -3.05 21.34
N ASP A 264 6.44 -4.23 21.18
CA ASP A 264 6.77 -5.41 21.98
C ASP A 264 7.03 -6.60 21.05
N LYS A 265 8.16 -7.27 21.26
CA LYS A 265 8.60 -8.40 20.44
C LYS A 265 7.63 -9.59 20.50
N ASN A 266 6.92 -9.80 21.62
CA ASN A 266 5.96 -10.90 21.74
C ASN A 266 4.66 -10.61 20.99
N VAL A 267 4.24 -9.35 20.97
CA VAL A 267 3.05 -8.90 20.22
C VAL A 267 3.35 -8.85 18.71
N ILE A 268 4.43 -8.17 18.32
CA ILE A 268 4.79 -7.97 16.91
C ILE A 268 5.42 -9.24 16.31
N ARG A 269 5.99 -10.12 17.14
CA ARG A 269 6.72 -11.35 16.76
C ARG A 269 8.09 -11.11 16.11
N SER A 270 8.52 -9.87 16.04
CA SER A 270 9.84 -9.44 15.61
C SER A 270 10.26 -8.18 16.38
N SER A 271 11.55 -7.89 16.38
CA SER A 271 12.16 -6.69 16.97
C SER A 271 11.93 -5.47 16.07
N ALA A 272 10.75 -4.85 16.19
CA ALA A 272 10.47 -3.58 15.52
C ALA A 272 11.42 -2.48 16.02
N GLY A 273 11.98 -1.71 15.10
CA GLY A 273 12.94 -0.65 15.39
C GLY A 273 12.48 0.72 14.93
N PHE A 274 13.16 1.75 15.42
CA PHE A 274 13.01 3.11 14.95
C PHE A 274 14.35 3.86 15.03
N ARG A 275 14.49 4.91 14.23
CA ARG A 275 15.71 5.72 14.11
C ARG A 275 15.34 7.20 14.16
N THR A 276 16.01 7.96 15.04
CA THR A 276 15.68 9.36 15.36
C THR A 276 16.84 10.34 15.25
N ASP A 277 18.08 9.88 14.99
CA ASP A 277 19.26 10.75 14.92
C ASP A 277 19.19 11.81 13.82
N LEU A 278 18.42 11.55 12.75
CA LEU A 278 18.14 12.50 11.67
C LEU A 278 16.90 13.36 11.93
N PHE A 279 16.18 13.15 13.02
CA PHE A 279 14.94 13.82 13.35
C PHE A 279 15.12 14.73 14.57
N PRO A 280 15.34 16.04 14.39
CA PRO A 280 15.79 16.93 15.47
C PRO A 280 14.73 17.26 16.52
N VAL A 281 13.52 16.69 16.41
CA VAL A 281 12.37 17.01 17.26
C VAL A 281 12.08 15.84 18.19
N SER A 282 11.72 16.14 19.43
CA SER A 282 11.37 15.11 20.40
C SER A 282 10.17 14.27 19.94
N LEU A 283 10.24 12.96 20.16
CA LEU A 283 9.12 12.06 19.90
C LEU A 283 7.90 12.39 20.76
N SER A 284 8.12 12.87 21.99
CA SER A 284 7.09 13.28 22.94
C SER A 284 6.29 14.51 22.52
N SER A 285 6.81 15.31 21.59
CA SER A 285 6.13 16.47 21.03
C SER A 285 5.67 16.27 19.59
N THR A 286 6.09 15.19 18.94
CA THR A 286 5.74 14.87 17.55
C THR A 286 4.49 14.03 17.53
N LYS A 287 3.38 14.62 17.04
CA LYS A 287 2.09 13.93 17.02
C LYS A 287 2.03 12.98 15.83
N LEU A 288 1.29 11.89 15.97
CA LEU A 288 0.97 11.03 14.84
C LEU A 288 0.16 11.80 13.78
N THR A 289 -0.73 12.69 14.21
CA THR A 289 -1.52 13.55 13.31
C THR A 289 -0.66 14.51 12.48
N ASP A 290 0.61 14.74 12.84
CA ASP A 290 1.53 15.54 12.02
C ASP A 290 1.90 14.84 10.70
N PHE A 291 1.75 13.52 10.61
CA PHE A 291 2.00 12.75 9.36
C PHE A 291 0.75 12.05 8.84
N PHE A 292 -0.12 11.56 9.71
CA PHE A 292 -1.30 10.78 9.33
C PHE A 292 -2.57 11.63 9.20
N GLY A 293 -2.61 12.85 9.77
CA GLY A 293 -3.79 13.71 9.82
C GLY A 293 -3.92 14.64 8.61
N GLY A 294 -5.15 15.01 8.26
CA GLY A 294 -5.40 16.08 7.29
C GLY A 294 -5.22 17.46 7.92
N VAL A 295 -4.54 18.37 7.21
CA VAL A 295 -4.41 19.78 7.62
C VAL A 295 -5.54 20.58 6.98
N ALA A 296 -6.49 21.05 7.79
CA ALA A 296 -7.53 21.96 7.33
C ALA A 296 -7.01 23.40 7.40
N GLN A 297 -6.80 24.04 6.25
CA GLN A 297 -6.55 25.48 6.19
C GLN A 297 -7.91 26.17 6.38
N VAL A 298 -8.09 26.86 7.50
CA VAL A 298 -9.26 27.72 7.73
C VAL A 298 -8.88 29.13 7.31
N ASP A 299 -9.28 29.53 6.11
CA ASP A 299 -9.22 30.94 5.72
C ASP A 299 -10.25 31.72 6.54
N VAL A 300 -9.79 32.37 7.61
CA VAL A 300 -10.64 33.28 8.38
C VAL A 300 -10.85 34.54 7.54
N ILE A 301 -11.94 34.57 6.77
CA ILE A 301 -12.40 35.81 6.15
C ILE A 301 -12.92 36.70 7.28
N ILE A 302 -12.05 37.56 7.81
CA ILE A 302 -12.45 38.65 8.69
C ILE A 302 -13.32 39.58 7.84
N PRO A 303 -14.59 39.82 8.17
CA PRO A 303 -15.40 40.79 7.44
C PRO A 303 -14.80 42.17 7.70
N SER A 304 -14.02 42.67 6.74
CA SER A 304 -13.64 44.06 6.70
C SER A 304 -14.92 44.88 6.60
N SER A 305 -15.03 45.85 7.50
CA SER A 305 -16.11 46.83 7.65
C SER A 305 -16.83 47.16 6.33
N VAL A 306 -18.14 46.93 6.33
CA VAL A 306 -19.08 47.36 5.28
C VAL A 306 -18.82 48.84 4.94
N PRO A 307 -18.36 49.18 3.72
CA PRO A 307 -18.37 50.56 3.28
C PRO A 307 -19.83 50.97 3.04
N SER A 308 -20.24 52.06 3.67
CA SER A 308 -21.52 52.74 3.46
C SER A 308 -21.85 52.85 1.97
N ALA A 309 -23.06 52.42 1.61
CA ALA A 309 -23.60 52.52 0.26
C ALA A 309 -23.53 53.97 -0.26
N GLY A 310 -22.76 54.16 -1.32
CA GLY A 310 -22.70 55.36 -2.15
C GLY A 310 -22.88 54.97 -3.61
N SER A 311 -23.76 55.67 -4.29
CA SER A 311 -24.46 55.30 -5.53
C SER A 311 -23.62 55.28 -6.82
N THR A 312 -24.16 54.52 -7.79
CA THR A 312 -24.10 54.65 -9.28
C THR A 312 -22.90 54.12 -10.06
N GLY A 313 -23.18 53.18 -10.98
CA GLY A 313 -22.33 52.77 -12.10
C GLY A 313 -22.64 51.34 -12.59
N ALA A 314 -23.17 51.19 -13.81
CA ALA A 314 -23.71 49.96 -14.40
C ALA A 314 -22.62 49.04 -15.04
N PRO A 315 -22.94 47.94 -15.76
CA PRO A 315 -22.48 46.58 -15.44
C PRO A 315 -21.43 45.99 -16.40
N LEU A 316 -20.54 45.12 -15.92
CA LEU A 316 -19.73 44.23 -16.77
C LEU A 316 -19.51 42.85 -16.12
N ASP A 317 -19.91 41.83 -16.90
CA ASP A 317 -19.36 40.48 -17.04
C ASP A 317 -19.38 39.49 -15.86
N ALA A 318 -20.49 38.77 -15.76
CA ALA A 318 -20.57 37.46 -15.11
C ALA A 318 -20.25 36.34 -16.11
N ALA A 319 -18.98 35.97 -16.24
CA ALA A 319 -18.57 34.75 -16.94
C ALA A 319 -17.24 34.20 -16.42
N ASN A 320 -17.22 33.63 -15.20
CA ASN A 320 -16.38 32.46 -14.90
C ASN A 320 -16.73 31.86 -13.52
N ARG A 321 -17.53 30.79 -13.52
CA ARG A 321 -17.54 29.82 -12.42
C ARG A 321 -17.01 28.51 -12.99
N PRO A 322 -15.96 27.89 -12.43
CA PRO A 322 -15.57 26.54 -12.82
C PRO A 322 -16.71 25.58 -12.49
N ASN A 323 -17.14 24.85 -13.50
CA ASN A 323 -18.24 23.89 -13.48
C ASN A 323 -18.00 22.75 -12.48
N GLN A 324 -19.05 22.42 -11.73
CA GLN A 324 -19.27 21.16 -10.98
C GLN A 324 -19.18 19.86 -11.83
N ARG A 325 -18.71 19.92 -13.08
CA ARG A 325 -18.68 18.77 -14.00
C ARG A 325 -17.47 17.86 -13.80
N GLU A 326 -16.41 18.32 -13.15
CA GLU A 326 -15.20 17.52 -12.97
C GLU A 326 -15.32 16.50 -11.82
N ILE A 327 -16.19 16.77 -10.83
CA ILE A 327 -16.46 15.89 -9.69
C ILE A 327 -17.19 14.61 -10.15
N HIS A 328 -18.11 14.73 -11.10
CA HIS A 328 -18.92 13.58 -11.57
C HIS A 328 -18.16 12.61 -12.49
N ILE A 329 -17.09 13.07 -13.16
CA ILE A 329 -16.28 12.20 -14.03
C ILE A 329 -15.38 11.28 -13.18
N ARG A 330 -14.91 11.75 -12.02
CA ARG A 330 -14.05 10.96 -11.11
C ARG A 330 -14.81 9.88 -10.35
N GLU A 331 -16.02 10.17 -9.88
CA GLU A 331 -16.89 9.16 -9.25
C GLU A 331 -17.20 7.98 -10.20
N GLY A 332 -17.37 8.25 -11.49
CA GLY A 332 -17.64 7.22 -12.51
C GLY A 332 -16.47 6.26 -12.79
N LEU A 333 -15.23 6.67 -12.53
CA LEU A 333 -14.03 5.84 -12.75
C LEU A 333 -13.79 4.87 -11.59
N ALA A 334 -14.01 5.29 -10.34
CA ALA A 334 -13.91 4.43 -9.15
C ALA A 334 -15.04 3.38 -9.09
N LEU A 335 -16.26 3.77 -9.49
CA LEU A 335 -17.41 2.85 -9.69
C LEU A 335 -17.12 1.71 -10.68
N GLY A 336 -16.12 1.88 -11.56
CA GLY A 336 -15.78 0.91 -12.60
C GLY A 336 -14.95 -0.29 -12.13
N GLN A 337 -14.13 -0.17 -11.07
CA GLN A 337 -13.12 -1.19 -10.77
C GLN A 337 -13.67 -2.36 -9.94
N ALA A 338 -14.38 -2.09 -8.84
CA ALA A 338 -15.02 -3.14 -8.02
C ALA A 338 -16.11 -3.89 -8.80
N ARG A 339 -16.94 -3.17 -9.59
CA ARG A 339 -17.97 -3.78 -10.45
C ARG A 339 -17.38 -4.68 -11.53
N ARG A 340 -16.30 -4.25 -12.19
CA ARG A 340 -15.65 -5.02 -13.26
C ARG A 340 -15.10 -6.36 -12.76
N CYS A 341 -14.67 -6.44 -11.50
CA CYS A 341 -14.17 -7.69 -10.93
C CYS A 341 -15.29 -8.65 -10.50
N GLN A 342 -16.41 -8.11 -10.02
CA GLN A 342 -17.61 -8.91 -9.77
C GLN A 342 -18.21 -9.48 -11.06
N ASP A 343 -18.12 -8.74 -12.17
CA ASP A 343 -18.61 -9.21 -13.47
C ASP A 343 -17.71 -10.32 -14.05
N VAL A 344 -16.38 -10.19 -13.94
CA VAL A 344 -15.43 -11.26 -14.33
C VAL A 344 -15.62 -12.53 -13.50
N ALA A 345 -15.92 -12.40 -12.21
CA ALA A 345 -16.21 -13.55 -11.35
C ALA A 345 -17.54 -14.25 -11.71
N LYS A 346 -18.55 -13.52 -12.19
CA LYS A 346 -19.80 -14.12 -12.68
C LYS A 346 -19.58 -14.88 -13.99
N ASP A 347 -18.77 -14.35 -14.90
CA ASP A 347 -18.48 -14.98 -16.19
C ASP A 347 -17.60 -16.23 -16.06
N SER A 348 -16.70 -16.27 -15.08
CA SER A 348 -15.82 -17.44 -14.84
C SER A 348 -16.56 -18.65 -14.23
N PHE A 349 -17.80 -18.48 -13.77
CA PHE A 349 -18.69 -19.59 -13.38
C PHE A 349 -19.64 -20.06 -14.50
N VAL A 350 -19.65 -19.41 -15.67
CA VAL A 350 -20.35 -19.90 -16.86
C VAL A 350 -19.42 -20.83 -17.63
N ILE A 351 -19.32 -22.09 -17.19
CA ILE A 351 -18.94 -23.15 -18.12
C ILE A 351 -20.08 -23.26 -19.12
N GLN A 352 -19.94 -22.62 -20.28
CA GLN A 352 -20.76 -22.94 -21.44
C GLN A 352 -20.59 -24.43 -21.74
N LYS A 353 -21.59 -25.23 -21.36
CA LYS A 353 -21.82 -26.51 -22.02
C LYS A 353 -22.19 -26.20 -23.46
N ASN A 354 -21.20 -26.18 -24.35
CA ASN A 354 -21.47 -26.24 -25.77
C ASN A 354 -22.18 -27.58 -26.05
N PRO A 355 -23.42 -27.57 -26.57
CA PRO A 355 -24.04 -28.80 -27.00
C PRO A 355 -23.28 -29.30 -28.23
N ILE A 356 -22.82 -30.54 -28.15
CA ILE A 356 -22.37 -31.29 -29.31
C ILE A 356 -23.61 -31.44 -30.21
N VAL A 357 -23.54 -30.86 -31.40
CA VAL A 357 -24.58 -31.00 -32.42
C VAL A 357 -24.67 -32.47 -32.83
N GLY A 358 -25.82 -33.09 -32.54
CA GLY A 358 -26.14 -34.44 -32.99
C GLY A 358 -27.49 -34.91 -32.45
N SER A 359 -28.45 -35.06 -33.37
CA SER A 359 -29.77 -35.72 -33.27
C SER A 359 -30.86 -35.06 -32.41
N ASP A 360 -31.77 -34.40 -33.14
CA ASP A 360 -33.23 -34.42 -33.03
C ASP A 360 -33.85 -35.05 -31.76
N ALA A 361 -34.36 -34.21 -30.86
CA ALA A 361 -35.58 -34.49 -30.12
C ALA A 361 -36.19 -33.20 -29.52
N VAL A 362 -37.50 -33.13 -29.66
CA VAL A 362 -38.43 -32.07 -29.30
C VAL A 362 -38.35 -31.68 -27.81
N GLY A 363 -38.49 -30.39 -27.54
CA GLY A 363 -38.25 -29.77 -26.24
C GLY A 363 -39.20 -30.14 -25.10
N GLN A 364 -38.67 -30.00 -23.89
CA GLN A 364 -39.42 -29.70 -22.66
C GLN A 364 -38.49 -28.96 -21.69
N ARG A 365 -38.97 -27.83 -21.18
CA ARG A 365 -38.27 -26.94 -20.25
C ARG A 365 -38.55 -27.45 -18.83
N ALA A 366 -37.57 -28.07 -18.18
CA ALA A 366 -37.68 -28.47 -16.78
C ALA A 366 -36.83 -27.56 -15.90
N GLN A 367 -37.49 -26.75 -15.06
CA GLN A 367 -36.87 -26.13 -13.89
C GLN A 367 -36.50 -27.24 -12.89
N ILE A 368 -35.26 -27.28 -12.42
CA ILE A 368 -34.86 -28.13 -11.29
C ILE A 368 -34.47 -27.21 -10.15
N ASP A 369 -35.36 -27.17 -9.15
CA ASP A 369 -35.21 -26.50 -7.87
C ASP A 369 -34.28 -27.30 -6.94
N ARG A 370 -33.52 -26.58 -6.11
CA ARG A 370 -32.42 -27.08 -5.30
C ARG A 370 -32.91 -27.53 -3.93
N ARG A 371 -33.87 -28.45 -3.87
CA ARG A 371 -34.32 -29.09 -2.62
C ARG A 371 -34.88 -30.49 -2.89
N SER A 372 -34.02 -31.52 -2.85
CA SER A 372 -34.38 -32.91 -2.54
C SER A 372 -33.16 -33.80 -2.74
N LEU A 373 -32.43 -34.13 -1.67
CA LEU A 373 -31.57 -35.31 -1.61
C LEU A 373 -31.44 -35.70 -0.14
N CYS A 374 -32.43 -36.46 0.33
CA CYS A 374 -32.40 -37.14 1.61
C CYS A 374 -33.12 -38.49 1.45
N TRP A 375 -32.34 -39.56 1.67
CA TRP A 375 -32.69 -40.96 1.96
C TRP A 375 -33.19 -41.94 0.88
N ILE A 376 -32.78 -43.20 1.12
CA ILE A 376 -33.30 -44.52 0.68
C ILE A 376 -32.58 -45.13 -0.54
N LEU A 377 -31.99 -46.34 -0.55
CA LEU A 377 -31.85 -47.46 0.41
C LEU A 377 -30.69 -48.41 0.01
N LEU A 378 -30.36 -49.27 0.96
CA LEU A 378 -29.40 -50.38 1.05
C LEU A 378 -29.51 -51.50 -0.02
N GLY A 379 -28.34 -51.99 -0.45
CA GLY A 379 -27.85 -53.35 -0.17
C GLY A 379 -28.29 -54.55 -1.04
N VAL A 380 -27.33 -55.15 -1.78
CA VAL A 380 -27.02 -56.59 -2.02
C VAL A 380 -25.65 -56.58 -2.76
N GLY A 381 -24.60 -57.38 -2.56
CA GLY A 381 -24.28 -58.54 -1.74
C GLY A 381 -22.93 -59.11 -2.24
N ALA A 382 -22.15 -59.69 -1.31
CA ALA A 382 -21.15 -60.76 -1.45
C ALA A 382 -20.06 -60.74 -2.56
N GLY A 383 -18.79 -60.72 -2.10
CA GLY A 383 -17.78 -61.69 -2.51
C GLY A 383 -16.87 -61.34 -3.69
N GLY A 384 -15.60 -61.00 -3.41
CA GLY A 384 -14.55 -60.99 -4.43
C GLY A 384 -13.26 -60.31 -3.96
N MET A 385 -12.33 -61.09 -3.39
CA MET A 385 -10.92 -60.70 -3.33
C MET A 385 -10.35 -60.66 -4.76
N ALA A 386 -9.76 -59.55 -5.18
CA ALA A 386 -8.83 -59.53 -6.31
C ALA A 386 -7.77 -58.44 -6.11
N TRP A 387 -6.53 -58.85 -6.36
CA TRP A 387 -5.28 -58.18 -6.06
C TRP A 387 -5.07 -56.84 -6.78
N CYS A 388 -4.37 -55.92 -6.09
CA CYS A 388 -3.60 -54.86 -6.73
C CYS A 388 -2.47 -55.48 -7.56
N TYR A 389 -2.59 -55.44 -8.89
CA TYR A 389 -1.44 -55.44 -9.79
C TYR A 389 -1.38 -54.08 -10.48
N GLY A 390 -0.29 -53.35 -10.22
CA GLY A 390 0.03 -52.14 -10.95
C GLY A 390 0.33 -52.46 -12.40
N VAL A 391 -0.25 -51.67 -13.30
CA VAL A 391 0.26 -51.47 -14.65
C VAL A 391 0.23 -49.98 -14.92
N ALA A 392 1.43 -49.41 -15.04
CA ALA A 392 1.65 -48.08 -15.54
C ALA A 392 1.09 -47.97 -16.96
N THR A 393 0.17 -47.04 -17.18
CA THR A 393 -0.23 -46.63 -18.53
C THR A 393 -0.12 -45.12 -18.63
N ALA A 394 0.81 -44.69 -19.49
CA ALA A 394 1.13 -43.31 -19.76
C ALA A 394 -0.07 -42.56 -20.36
N ILE A 395 -0.48 -41.45 -19.74
CA ILE A 395 -1.41 -40.50 -20.34
C ILE A 395 -0.62 -39.69 -21.38
N THR A 396 -0.87 -39.94 -22.65
CA THR A 396 -0.34 -39.12 -23.75
C THR A 396 -1.27 -37.92 -23.94
N LEU A 397 -0.76 -36.72 -23.68
CA LEU A 397 -1.46 -35.46 -23.98
C LEU A 397 -1.41 -35.24 -25.50
N GLN A 398 -2.57 -35.18 -26.17
CA GLN A 398 -2.66 -34.79 -27.58
C GLN A 398 -3.14 -33.34 -27.67
N VAL A 399 -2.33 -32.46 -28.26
CA VAL A 399 -2.68 -31.06 -28.55
C VAL A 399 -3.04 -30.96 -30.03
N TRP A 400 -4.20 -30.39 -30.33
CA TRP A 400 -4.72 -30.18 -31.67
C TRP A 400 -4.50 -28.72 -32.08
N LEU A 401 -3.64 -28.48 -33.06
CA LEU A 401 -3.44 -27.15 -33.65
C LEU A 401 -3.49 -27.27 -35.18
N ALA A 402 -4.36 -26.47 -35.79
CA ALA A 402 -4.43 -26.21 -37.23
C ALA A 402 -4.42 -27.47 -38.13
N GLY A 403 -5.25 -28.47 -37.83
CA GLY A 403 -5.69 -29.46 -38.82
C GLY A 403 -4.69 -30.55 -39.23
N ARG A 404 -3.61 -30.81 -38.48
CA ARG A 404 -2.75 -32.00 -38.67
C ARG A 404 -2.28 -32.62 -37.34
N TRP A 405 -2.14 -33.95 -37.34
CA TRP A 405 -1.51 -34.72 -36.27
C TRP A 405 0.01 -34.72 -36.41
N ILE A 406 0.76 -34.26 -35.40
CA ILE A 406 2.23 -34.32 -35.35
C ILE A 406 2.64 -35.42 -34.37
N ARG A 407 3.49 -36.37 -34.79
CA ARG A 407 4.07 -37.42 -33.93
C ARG A 407 5.19 -36.83 -33.04
N SER A 408 5.17 -37.21 -31.76
CA SER A 408 6.04 -36.67 -30.69
C SER A 408 7.52 -37.05 -30.81
N PHE A 409 8.38 -36.14 -30.37
CA PHE A 409 9.81 -36.29 -30.10
C PHE A 409 10.09 -37.30 -28.97
N LYS A 410 11.18 -38.07 -29.10
CA LYS A 410 11.78 -38.92 -28.05
C LYS A 410 12.63 -38.06 -27.09
N PRO A 411 12.58 -38.24 -25.76
CA PRO A 411 13.55 -37.66 -24.84
C PRO A 411 14.90 -38.41 -24.91
N PRO A 412 16.05 -37.75 -24.63
CA PRO A 412 17.37 -38.39 -24.64
C PRO A 412 17.58 -39.32 -23.43
N GLU A 413 18.32 -40.41 -23.66
CA GLU A 413 18.73 -41.38 -22.65
C GLU A 413 19.62 -40.78 -21.55
N VAL A 414 19.26 -41.05 -20.30
CA VAL A 414 20.10 -40.80 -19.12
C VAL A 414 21.17 -41.89 -19.05
N ARG A 415 22.45 -41.53 -19.27
CA ARG A 415 23.57 -42.44 -18.99
C ARG A 415 23.84 -42.47 -17.48
N ARG A 416 23.90 -43.68 -16.91
CA ARG A 416 24.40 -43.94 -15.56
C ARG A 416 25.87 -43.50 -15.46
N ALA A 417 26.19 -42.70 -14.44
CA ALA A 417 27.57 -42.45 -14.04
C ALA A 417 28.09 -43.66 -13.23
N GLU A 418 29.10 -44.34 -13.75
CA GLU A 418 29.91 -45.29 -12.97
C GLU A 418 30.92 -44.50 -12.12
N GLY A 419 30.95 -44.80 -10.81
CA GLY A 419 31.91 -44.21 -9.88
C GLY A 419 33.33 -44.78 -10.04
N PRO A 420 34.40 -44.04 -9.67
CA PRO A 420 35.76 -44.53 -9.80
C PRO A 420 36.09 -45.60 -8.74
N ARG A 421 36.61 -46.73 -9.21
CA ARG A 421 37.25 -47.76 -8.39
C ARG A 421 38.56 -47.24 -7.79
N ALA A 422 38.71 -47.45 -6.48
CA ALA A 422 40.00 -47.35 -5.80
C ALA A 422 40.96 -48.48 -6.21
N ARG A 423 42.23 -48.14 -6.41
CA ARG A 423 43.45 -48.93 -6.05
C ARG A 423 44.71 -48.25 -6.60
N ALA A 424 45.54 -47.69 -5.72
CA ALA A 424 46.83 -48.25 -5.30
C ALA A 424 47.31 -47.45 -4.08
#